data_AF-M1XRD4-F1
#
_entry.id   AF-M1XRD4-F1
#
_cell.length_a   1.000
_cell.length_b   1.000
_cell.length_c   1.000
_cell.angle_alpha   90.00
_cell.angle_beta   90.00
_cell.angle_gamma   90.00
#
_symmetry.space_group_name_H-M   'P 1'
#
loop_
_entity.id
_entity.type
_entity.pdbx_description
1 polymer ?
#
loop_
_entity_poly.entity_id
_entity_poly.type
_entity_poly.pdbx_seq_one_letter_code
_entity_poly.pdbx_strand_id
1 'polypeptide(L)'
;MYLGDATWPDAGAELADTSTALVPIGSTEQHGPHLPLSTDHVIAEGLARAAADGAGVVCTPTITIGVSPHHRQFHGTLSVDAPTFRDYVESLSRSLVYQGVDRIVYVNAHGGNVEHLREVGRRLHDDGAAYAVEWT
;
A
#
# COMPACT_ATOMS: atom_id res chain seq x y z
N MET A 1 9.15 1.02 11.93
CA MET A 1 9.02 2.51 11.84
C MET A 1 7.91 2.90 10.87
N TYR A 2 7.10 3.91 11.18
CA TYR A 2 6.18 4.55 10.22
C TYR A 2 6.83 5.80 9.60
N LEU A 3 7.00 5.83 8.27
CA LEU A 3 7.72 6.90 7.57
C LEU A 3 7.09 8.28 7.72
N GLY A 4 5.76 8.35 7.84
CA GLY A 4 5.06 9.63 7.99
C GLY A 4 5.40 10.39 9.28
N ASP A 5 5.92 9.68 10.28
CA ASP A 5 6.32 10.25 11.58
C ASP A 5 7.84 10.53 11.66
N ALA A 6 8.61 10.15 10.63
CA ALA A 6 10.07 10.20 10.65
C ALA A 6 10.63 11.46 9.97
N THR A 7 11.79 11.93 10.43
CA THR A 7 12.60 12.88 9.66
C THR A 7 13.39 12.13 8.58
N TRP A 8 13.78 12.82 7.49
CA TRP A 8 14.49 12.15 6.40
C TRP A 8 15.83 11.49 6.82
N PRO A 9 16.61 12.02 7.79
CA PRO A 9 17.79 11.31 8.29
C PRO A 9 17.44 10.04 9.06
N ASP A 10 16.39 10.07 9.90
CA ASP A 10 15.95 8.88 10.65
C ASP A 10 15.45 7.79 9.70
N ALA A 11 14.68 8.18 8.67
CA ALA A 11 14.24 7.26 7.62
C ALA A 11 15.43 6.67 6.86
N GLY A 12 16.47 7.47 6.57
CA GLY A 12 17.69 7.00 5.92
C GLY A 12 18.47 5.98 6.76
N ALA A 13 18.50 6.15 8.08
CA ALA A 13 19.14 5.18 8.98
C ALA A 13 18.40 3.85 8.99
N GLU A 14 17.07 3.86 9.12
CA GLU A 14 16.26 2.63 9.10
C GLU A 14 16.31 1.90 7.75
N LEU A 15 16.20 2.64 6.64
CA LEU A 15 16.25 2.06 5.29
C LEU A 15 17.63 1.49 4.94
N ALA A 16 18.69 1.89 5.66
CA ALA A 16 19.99 1.24 5.53
C ALA A 16 20.04 -0.14 6.22
N ASP A 17 19.22 -0.35 7.24
CA ASP A 17 19.19 -1.57 8.06
C ASP A 17 18.12 -2.58 7.62
N THR A 18 17.18 -2.18 6.75
CA THR A 18 16.14 -3.08 6.20
C THR A 18 15.96 -2.95 4.70
N SER A 19 15.69 -4.09 4.07
CA SER A 19 15.33 -4.19 2.65
C SER A 19 13.84 -4.44 2.42
N THR A 20 13.03 -4.41 3.50
CA THR A 20 11.60 -4.71 3.45
C THR A 20 10.75 -3.49 3.82
N ALA A 21 9.70 -3.24 3.03
CA ALA A 21 8.70 -2.22 3.33
C ALA A 21 7.27 -2.79 3.30
N LEU A 22 6.45 -2.33 4.24
CA LEU A 22 5.01 -2.54 4.26
C LEU A 22 4.32 -1.30 3.68
N VAL A 23 3.45 -1.51 2.70
CA VAL A 23 2.66 -0.44 2.07
C VAL A 23 1.19 -0.71 2.40
N PRO A 24 0.60 0.02 3.36
CA PRO A 24 -0.83 -0.09 3.62
C PRO A 24 -1.66 0.50 2.48
N ILE A 25 -2.62 -0.28 1.99
CA ILE A 25 -3.48 0.09 0.86
C ILE A 25 -4.92 -0.31 1.18
N GLY A 26 -5.85 0.60 0.98
CA GLY A 26 -7.27 0.30 1.11
C GLY A 26 -8.10 0.96 0.03
N SER A 27 -9.26 1.45 0.43
CA SER A 27 -10.20 2.19 -0.41
C SER A 27 -10.94 3.21 0.44
N THR A 28 -11.63 4.12 -0.24
CA THR A 28 -12.64 4.99 0.37
C THR A 28 -13.96 4.66 -0.29
N GLU A 29 -14.76 3.80 0.34
CA GLU A 29 -15.95 3.20 -0.28
C GLU A 29 -17.04 2.83 0.73
N GLN A 30 -18.26 2.70 0.22
CA GLN A 30 -19.41 2.30 1.03
C GLN A 30 -19.15 0.97 1.77
N HIS A 31 -19.59 0.90 3.02
CA HIS A 31 -19.56 -0.32 3.84
C HIS A 31 -20.92 -0.54 4.53
N GLY A 32 -21.99 -0.33 3.77
CA GLY A 32 -23.35 -0.33 4.29
C GLY A 32 -23.64 0.88 5.20
N PRO A 33 -24.79 0.87 5.91
CA PRO A 33 -25.31 2.06 6.57
C PRO A 33 -24.66 2.39 7.93
N HIS A 34 -23.72 1.58 8.41
CA HIS A 34 -23.24 1.63 9.80
C HIS A 34 -21.72 1.75 9.95
N LEU A 35 -20.96 1.53 8.87
CA LEU A 35 -19.51 1.65 8.87
C LEU A 35 -19.06 2.89 8.09
N PRO A 36 -17.92 3.49 8.47
CA PRO A 36 -17.35 4.62 7.75
C PRO A 36 -16.83 4.22 6.37
N LEU A 37 -16.75 5.19 5.46
CA LEU A 37 -16.17 4.99 4.12
C LEU A 37 -14.68 4.62 4.16
N SER A 38 -14.02 4.86 5.29
CA SER A 38 -12.59 4.63 5.50
C SER A 38 -12.23 3.22 5.97
N THR A 39 -13.21 2.32 6.07
CA THR A 39 -13.06 1.00 6.71
C THR A 39 -11.81 0.28 6.23
N ASP A 40 -11.62 0.15 4.92
CA ASP A 40 -10.49 -0.58 4.34
C ASP A 40 -9.15 0.04 4.71
N HIS A 41 -8.96 1.34 4.47
CA HIS A 41 -7.65 1.95 4.69
C HIS A 41 -7.30 2.09 6.17
N VAL A 42 -8.29 2.19 7.07
CA VAL A 42 -8.06 2.14 8.52
C VAL A 42 -7.61 0.73 8.96
N ILE A 43 -8.22 -0.33 8.42
CA ILE A 43 -7.82 -1.72 8.71
C ILE A 43 -6.41 -1.98 8.18
N ALA A 44 -6.14 -1.64 6.92
CA ALA A 44 -4.84 -1.82 6.29
C ALA A 44 -3.72 -1.09 7.06
N GLU A 45 -3.95 0.17 7.44
CA GLU A 45 -2.99 0.95 8.22
C GLU A 45 -2.71 0.31 9.59
N GLY A 46 -3.76 -0.05 10.33
CA GLY A 46 -3.61 -0.64 11.66
C GLY A 46 -2.79 -1.93 11.63
N LEU A 47 -3.06 -2.80 10.66
CA LEU A 47 -2.35 -4.06 10.47
C LEU A 47 -0.89 -3.83 10.03
N ALA A 48 -0.66 -2.94 9.06
CA ALA A 48 0.68 -2.64 8.57
C ALA A 48 1.56 -2.02 9.66
N ARG A 49 1.04 -1.06 10.44
CA ARG A 49 1.79 -0.42 11.53
C ARG A 49 2.14 -1.42 12.63
N ALA A 50 1.20 -2.25 13.05
CA ALA A 50 1.45 -3.29 14.05
C ALA A 50 2.48 -4.33 13.58
N ALA A 51 2.39 -4.77 12.33
CA ALA A 51 3.35 -5.70 11.74
C ALA A 51 4.74 -5.08 11.58
N ALA A 52 4.82 -3.81 11.16
CA ALA A 52 6.08 -3.10 10.99
C ALA A 52 6.84 -2.95 12.31
N ASP A 53 6.14 -2.60 13.40
CA ASP A 53 6.73 -2.51 14.73
C ASP A 53 7.19 -3.88 15.24
N GLY A 54 6.38 -4.93 15.04
CA GLY A 54 6.74 -6.28 15.47
C GLY A 54 7.91 -6.90 14.70
N ALA A 55 8.07 -6.55 13.42
CA ALA A 55 9.11 -7.10 12.55
C ALA A 55 10.35 -6.21 12.41
N GLY A 56 10.34 -4.98 12.92
CA GLY A 56 11.44 -4.03 12.75
C GLY A 56 11.63 -3.62 11.29
N VAL A 57 10.54 -3.37 10.56
CA VAL A 57 10.58 -2.95 9.16
C VAL A 57 9.91 -1.58 8.97
N VAL A 58 10.05 -1.03 7.76
CA VAL A 58 9.49 0.27 7.41
C VAL A 58 8.04 0.13 6.95
N CYS A 59 7.17 1.03 7.41
CA CYS A 59 5.78 1.19 6.96
C CYS A 59 5.62 2.54 6.27
N THR A 60 5.09 2.55 5.05
CA THR A 60 4.80 3.81 4.33
C THR A 60 3.50 4.45 4.82
N PRO A 61 3.23 5.72 4.47
CA PRO A 61 1.88 6.27 4.56
C PRO A 61 0.88 5.46 3.73
N THR A 62 -0.38 5.46 4.19
CA THR A 62 -1.46 4.67 3.62
C THR A 62 -1.97 5.22 2.30
N ILE A 63 -2.17 4.35 1.31
CA ILE A 63 -2.92 4.66 0.09
C ILE A 63 -4.41 4.49 0.39
N THR A 64 -5.14 5.60 0.47
CA THR A 64 -6.53 5.63 0.96
C THR A 64 -7.60 5.53 -0.13
N ILE A 65 -7.22 5.61 -1.40
CA ILE A 65 -8.12 5.51 -2.56
C ILE A 65 -7.63 4.38 -3.46
N GLY A 66 -8.48 3.39 -3.68
CA GLY A 66 -8.20 2.21 -4.49
C GLY A 66 -9.08 2.12 -5.73
N VAL A 67 -9.23 0.90 -6.26
CA VAL A 67 -10.07 0.61 -7.42
C VAL A 67 -11.43 0.08 -6.94
N SER A 68 -12.44 0.95 -6.93
CA SER A 68 -13.80 0.64 -6.46
C SER A 68 -14.93 1.07 -7.41
N PRO A 69 -14.86 0.76 -8.72
CA PRO A 69 -15.92 1.15 -9.66
C PRO A 69 -17.25 0.44 -9.38
N HIS A 70 -17.23 -0.70 -8.68
CA HIS A 70 -18.40 -1.47 -8.30
C HIS A 70 -19.20 -0.84 -7.14
N HIS A 71 -18.63 0.15 -6.45
CA HIS A 71 -19.30 0.93 -5.40
C HIS A 71 -19.59 2.39 -5.78
N ARG A 72 -19.34 2.78 -7.04
CA ARG A 72 -19.46 4.19 -7.50
C ARG A 72 -20.87 4.77 -7.41
N GLN A 73 -21.90 3.92 -7.38
CA GLN A 73 -23.30 4.35 -7.24
C GLN A 73 -23.63 4.87 -5.83
N PHE A 74 -22.76 4.63 -4.83
CA PHE A 74 -22.96 5.06 -3.46
C PHE A 74 -22.20 6.36 -3.20
N HIS A 75 -22.89 7.34 -2.60
CA HIS A 75 -22.32 8.65 -2.33
C HIS A 75 -21.09 8.56 -1.41
N GLY A 76 -20.03 9.28 -1.79
CA GLY A 76 -18.77 9.34 -1.04
C GLY A 76 -17.74 8.28 -1.45
N THR A 77 -18.10 7.24 -2.21
CA THR A 77 -17.11 6.32 -2.79
C THR A 77 -16.18 7.09 -3.73
N LEU A 78 -14.88 6.96 -3.51
CA LEU A 78 -13.83 7.48 -4.38
C LEU A 78 -13.11 6.29 -5.01
N SER A 79 -13.03 6.28 -6.35
CA SER A 79 -12.32 5.25 -7.10
C SER A 79 -11.39 5.91 -8.10
N VAL A 80 -10.17 5.37 -8.20
CA VAL A 80 -9.26 5.67 -9.30
C VAL A 80 -9.42 4.62 -10.41
N ASP A 81 -9.12 4.99 -11.64
CA ASP A 81 -9.08 4.06 -12.76
C ASP A 81 -7.94 3.04 -12.59
N ALA A 82 -8.20 1.78 -12.92
CA ALA A 82 -7.26 0.68 -12.72
C ALA A 82 -5.85 0.89 -13.36
N PRO A 83 -5.70 1.46 -14.57
CA PRO A 83 -4.38 1.80 -15.10
C PRO A 83 -3.64 2.82 -14.22
N THR A 84 -4.30 3.91 -13.83
CA THR A 84 -3.71 4.96 -12.99
C THR A 84 -3.33 4.44 -11.61
N PHE A 85 -4.14 3.56 -11.01
CA PHE A 85 -3.79 2.90 -9.75
C PHE A 85 -2.51 2.08 -9.87
N ARG A 86 -2.41 1.22 -10.91
CA ARG A 86 -1.22 0.40 -11.15
C ARG A 86 0.01 1.26 -11.35
N ASP A 87 -0.08 2.29 -12.18
CA ASP A 87 1.05 3.19 -12.46
C ASP A 87 1.50 3.95 -11.20
N TYR A 88 0.56 4.39 -10.36
CA TYR A 88 0.87 5.04 -9.08
C TYR A 88 1.57 4.10 -8.10
N VAL A 89 1.02 2.90 -7.88
CA VAL A 89 1.61 1.92 -6.95
C VAL A 89 2.96 1.43 -7.45
N GLU A 90 3.12 1.22 -8.77
CA GLU A 90 4.40 0.86 -9.38
C GLU A 90 5.43 1.98 -9.19
N SER A 91 5.05 3.24 -9.44
CA SER A 91 5.93 4.40 -9.25
C SER A 91 6.36 4.55 -7.78
N LEU A 92 5.43 4.40 -6.83
CA LEU A 92 5.73 4.39 -5.40
C LEU A 92 6.70 3.26 -5.04
N SER A 93 6.45 2.05 -5.55
CA SER A 93 7.29 0.88 -5.30
C SER A 93 8.71 1.08 -5.81
N ARG A 94 8.86 1.62 -7.02
CA ARG A 94 10.18 1.97 -7.59
C ARG A 94 10.88 3.07 -6.78
N SER A 95 10.14 3.99 -6.18
CA SER A 95 10.73 4.97 -5.27
C SER A 95 11.29 4.31 -4.00
N LEU A 96 10.67 3.25 -3.48
CA LEU A 96 11.22 2.45 -2.38
C LEU A 96 12.47 1.68 -2.83
N VAL A 97 12.43 1.10 -4.03
CA VAL A 97 13.59 0.40 -4.64
C VAL A 97 14.80 1.31 -4.76
N TYR A 98 14.59 2.56 -5.19
CA TYR A 98 15.65 3.56 -5.24
C TYR A 98 16.33 3.80 -3.87
N GLN A 99 15.59 3.61 -2.77
CA GLN A 99 16.09 3.75 -1.40
C GLN A 99 16.68 2.45 -0.83
N GLY A 100 16.77 1.37 -1.62
CA GLY A 100 17.36 0.09 -1.20
C GLY A 100 16.37 -1.00 -0.76
N VAL A 101 15.06 -0.76 -0.87
CA VAL A 101 14.03 -1.77 -0.57
C VAL A 101 13.89 -2.74 -1.75
N ASP A 102 14.06 -4.04 -1.52
CA ASP A 102 13.91 -5.08 -2.55
C ASP A 102 12.73 -6.04 -2.29
N ARG A 103 12.09 -5.92 -1.11
CA ARG A 103 10.91 -6.69 -0.70
C ARG A 103 9.78 -5.75 -0.29
N ILE A 104 8.64 -5.86 -0.96
CA ILE A 104 7.47 -5.01 -0.69
C ILE A 104 6.27 -5.90 -0.38
N VAL A 105 5.59 -5.60 0.72
CA VAL A 105 4.31 -6.23 1.05
C VAL A 105 3.22 -5.17 0.98
N TYR A 106 2.31 -5.32 0.03
CA TYR A 106 1.10 -4.50 -0.04
C TYR A 106 0.09 -5.04 0.96
N VAL A 107 0.00 -4.42 2.14
CA VAL A 107 -0.97 -4.78 3.18
C VAL A 107 -2.31 -4.19 2.76
N ASN A 108 -3.16 -5.02 2.15
CA ASN A 108 -4.36 -4.59 1.48
C ASN A 108 -5.62 -5.08 2.22
N ALA A 109 -6.61 -4.20 2.35
CA ALA A 109 -7.90 -4.54 2.96
C ALA A 109 -9.09 -4.35 2.01
N HIS A 110 -8.83 -4.15 0.71
CA HIS A 110 -9.86 -3.96 -0.30
C HIS A 110 -9.74 -4.97 -1.46
N GLY A 111 -10.77 -5.78 -1.67
CA GLY A 111 -10.77 -6.81 -2.72
C GLY A 111 -10.54 -6.26 -4.14
N GLY A 112 -11.02 -5.04 -4.43
CA GLY A 112 -10.89 -4.42 -5.75
C GLY A 112 -9.45 -4.10 -6.16
N ASN A 113 -8.52 -4.04 -5.20
CA ASN A 113 -7.10 -3.77 -5.48
C ASN A 113 -6.30 -5.02 -5.86
N VAL A 114 -6.76 -6.22 -5.50
CA VAL A 114 -5.94 -7.46 -5.50
C VAL A 114 -5.31 -7.77 -6.86
N GLU A 115 -6.11 -7.80 -7.92
CA GLU A 115 -5.62 -8.11 -9.27
C GLU A 115 -4.57 -7.09 -9.73
N HIS A 116 -4.79 -5.82 -9.41
CA HIS A 116 -3.92 -4.73 -9.79
C HIS A 116 -2.58 -4.75 -9.03
N LEU A 117 -2.62 -5.07 -7.73
CA LEU A 117 -1.42 -5.24 -6.91
C LEU A 117 -0.57 -6.42 -7.38
N ARG A 118 -1.22 -7.56 -7.72
CA ARG A 118 -0.55 -8.71 -8.34
C ARG A 118 0.13 -8.35 -9.65
N GLU A 119 -0.54 -7.57 -10.49
CA GLU A 119 0.03 -7.13 -11.76
C GLU A 119 1.26 -6.25 -11.56
N VAL A 120 1.19 -5.28 -10.64
CA VAL A 120 2.35 -4.44 -10.28
C VAL A 120 3.49 -5.31 -9.75
N GLY A 121 3.20 -6.24 -8.83
CA GLY A 121 4.21 -7.15 -8.28
C GLY A 121 4.89 -8.00 -9.35
N ARG A 122 4.12 -8.51 -10.32
CA ARG A 122 4.67 -9.23 -11.47
C ARG A 122 5.56 -8.34 -12.33
N ARG A 123 5.17 -7.09 -12.63
CA ARG A 123 6.00 -6.16 -13.44
C ARG A 123 7.34 -5.88 -12.78
N LEU A 124 7.35 -5.63 -11.47
CA LEU A 124 8.56 -5.40 -10.67
C LEU A 124 9.46 -6.65 -10.58
N HIS A 125 8.84 -7.84 -10.60
CA HIS A 125 9.59 -9.08 -10.62
C HIS A 125 10.21 -9.35 -12.00
N ASP A 126 9.43 -9.17 -13.07
CA ASP A 126 9.81 -9.46 -14.45
C ASP A 126 11.01 -8.60 -14.91
N ASP A 127 11.13 -7.36 -14.43
CA ASP A 127 12.25 -6.47 -14.73
C ASP A 127 13.39 -6.51 -13.69
N GLY A 128 13.25 -7.32 -12.65
CA GLY A 128 14.25 -7.53 -11.60
C GLY A 128 14.37 -6.38 -10.59
N ALA A 129 13.41 -5.45 -10.53
CA ALA A 129 13.45 -4.33 -9.60
C ALA A 129 13.20 -4.73 -8.14
N ALA A 130 12.21 -5.58 -7.87
CA ALA A 130 11.84 -6.01 -6.52
C ALA A 130 10.97 -7.26 -6.50
N TYR A 131 10.89 -7.92 -5.34
CA TYR A 131 9.85 -8.87 -5.04
C TYR A 131 8.71 -8.17 -4.29
N ALA A 132 7.53 -8.07 -4.90
CA ALA A 132 6.37 -7.42 -4.30
C ALA A 132 5.15 -8.35 -4.32
N VAL A 133 4.45 -8.44 -3.19
CA VAL A 133 3.28 -9.31 -3.01
C VAL A 133 2.17 -8.59 -2.27
N GLU A 134 0.92 -8.87 -2.61
CA GLU A 134 -0.22 -8.46 -1.82
C GLU A 134 -0.50 -9.42 -0.67
N TRP A 135 -0.79 -8.86 0.49
CA TRP A 135 -1.37 -9.57 1.63
C TRP A 135 -2.78 -9.03 1.83
N THR A 136 -3.76 -9.93 1.80
CA THR A 136 -5.20 -9.64 1.91
C THR A 136 -5.90 -10.67 2.77
#